data_AF-A0A9P6RU88-F1
#
_entry.id   AF-A0A9P6RU88-F1
#
_cell.length_a   1.000
_cell.length_b   1.000
_cell.length_c   1.000
_cell.angle_alpha   90.00
_cell.angle_beta   90.00
_cell.angle_gamma   90.00
#
_symmetry.space_group_name_H-M   'P 1'
#
loop_
_entity.id
_entity.type
_entity.pdbx_description
1 polymer ?
#
loop_
_entity_poly.entity_id
_entity_poly.type
_entity_poly.pdbx_seq_one_letter_code
_entity_poly.pdbx_strand_id
1 'polypeptide(L)'
;MVLCPNSGVDILFESHIDDDGNETWIDADLVAVVEAEGKWFHLHSLWMLSAIRRLTGQDSSTWVFGWDTNKSQPGTDLSSIHRFSLRNVGIAGLAILRLKPSSTKAPSTLNGHASLSGRYPYHLSVPSVGKPLTLHGSGFGLIAPSVLINNTSQGIVANIVHPYRAARRADEQANSLILTDAKFLPGMEGGAVSWGETGELAGLSMLPIRRTDGEPVDISLVIPAACIISAISPYMTIPKQSLLPDHVAALNAGSLVHARQAVVMVQVGQTWASGVVISKHGHILTNAHVFTSFLDNISNRTWPNLRSGISLRVRIDSPQQQQWVDDCELVFVSESCWDVALIKIPETCVLNGFLPFLPLRTKEEIAKVKPIVKGTPLFAIGHGIFGPSSGILPLITSGICSKVVTYSTQPVMLLSSAPVHRGNSGGVLVNADGFFIGLVTGNGKTSTGRTITHLNFAIPAEAISSTVNAYLVDQDRKWLDRLNTPPPRIDDIWSLRGTAPVWEPLDKAHPVSSKL
;
A
#
# COMPACT_ATOMS: atom_id res chain seq x y z
N MET A 1 1.87 -24.17 -0.48
CA MET A 1 2.01 -25.38 -1.32
C MET A 1 3.22 -26.15 -0.82
N VAL A 2 3.02 -27.38 -0.33
CA VAL A 2 4.10 -28.25 0.14
C VAL A 2 4.44 -29.19 -1.02
N LEU A 3 5.58 -28.99 -1.67
CA LEU A 3 6.07 -29.94 -2.68
C LEU A 3 6.58 -31.19 -1.95
N CYS A 4 5.91 -32.32 -2.11
CA CYS A 4 6.38 -33.60 -1.59
C CYS A 4 7.59 -34.10 -2.38
N PRO A 5 8.58 -34.76 -1.76
CA PRO A 5 9.62 -35.49 -2.49
C PRO A 5 8.98 -36.50 -3.47
N ASN A 6 9.49 -36.58 -4.70
CA ASN A 6 8.98 -37.38 -5.83
C ASN A 6 7.70 -36.85 -6.53
N SER A 7 7.28 -35.61 -6.25
CA SER A 7 6.33 -34.90 -7.13
C SER A 7 7.04 -34.53 -8.44
N GLY A 8 6.50 -34.91 -9.60
CA GLY A 8 6.89 -34.29 -10.87
C GLY A 8 6.44 -32.82 -10.88
N VAL A 9 7.27 -31.92 -11.41
CA VAL A 9 6.90 -30.51 -11.61
C VAL A 9 6.80 -30.26 -13.09
N ASP A 10 5.61 -29.93 -13.58
CA ASP A 10 5.39 -29.62 -14.99
C ASP A 10 5.33 -28.10 -15.17
N ILE A 11 5.99 -27.61 -16.22
CA ILE A 11 6.12 -26.20 -16.53
C ILE A 11 5.49 -25.94 -17.90
N LEU A 12 4.50 -25.04 -17.93
CA LEU A 12 3.91 -24.52 -19.15
C LEU A 12 4.57 -23.17 -19.49
N PHE A 13 4.95 -23.01 -20.75
CA PHE A 13 5.36 -21.72 -21.31
C PHE A 13 4.22 -21.18 -22.15
N GLU A 14 4.00 -19.87 -22.12
CA GLU A 14 2.98 -19.22 -22.97
C GLU A 14 3.22 -19.48 -24.46
N SER A 15 4.49 -19.55 -24.88
CA SER A 15 4.87 -19.92 -26.25
C SER A 15 4.60 -21.38 -26.62
N HIS A 16 4.15 -22.21 -25.68
CA HIS A 16 3.81 -23.62 -25.88
C HIS A 16 2.29 -23.86 -25.91
N ILE A 17 1.52 -22.78 -26.02
CA ILE A 17 0.09 -22.80 -26.28
C ILE A 17 -0.09 -22.43 -27.75
N ASP A 18 -0.74 -23.30 -28.53
CA ASP A 18 -1.03 -23.02 -29.93
C ASP A 18 -2.30 -22.17 -30.11
N ASP A 19 -2.60 -21.77 -31.35
CA ASP A 19 -3.76 -20.93 -31.68
C ASP A 19 -5.11 -21.63 -31.39
N ASP A 20 -5.11 -22.96 -31.29
CA ASP A 20 -6.29 -23.77 -30.93
C ASP A 20 -6.41 -23.96 -29.40
N GLY A 21 -5.43 -23.48 -28.62
CA GLY A 21 -5.38 -23.58 -27.17
C GLY A 21 -4.84 -24.91 -26.65
N ASN A 22 -4.19 -25.72 -27.47
CA ASN A 22 -3.53 -26.94 -27.02
C ASN A 22 -2.22 -26.60 -26.30
N GLU A 23 -1.99 -27.27 -25.18
CA GLU A 23 -0.91 -26.96 -24.25
C GLU A 23 0.19 -28.03 -24.30
N THR A 24 1.45 -27.61 -24.47
CA THR A 24 2.61 -28.52 -24.37
C THR A 24 3.43 -28.24 -23.11
N TRP A 25 3.27 -29.10 -22.12
CA TRP A 25 3.94 -29.04 -20.82
C TRP A 25 5.36 -29.63 -20.89
N ILE A 26 6.29 -29.06 -20.10
CA ILE A 26 7.66 -29.56 -19.97
C ILE A 26 7.91 -30.01 -18.53
N ASP A 27 8.29 -31.27 -18.36
CA ASP A 27 8.78 -31.78 -17.08
C ASP A 27 9.99 -30.99 -16.55
N ALA A 28 10.05 -30.82 -15.24
CA ALA A 28 11.19 -30.29 -14.52
C ALA A 28 11.54 -31.14 -13.29
N ASP A 29 12.83 -31.22 -13.00
CA ASP A 29 13.36 -31.76 -11.76
C ASP A 29 13.40 -30.67 -10.68
N LEU A 30 12.98 -31.00 -9.46
CA LEU A 30 13.27 -30.20 -8.27
C LEU A 30 14.74 -30.42 -7.87
N VAL A 31 15.60 -29.41 -8.10
CA VAL A 31 17.04 -29.48 -7.80
C VAL A 31 17.29 -29.27 -6.32
N ALA A 32 16.71 -28.22 -5.75
CA ALA A 32 16.88 -27.85 -4.35
C ALA A 32 15.72 -26.97 -3.88
N VAL A 33 15.51 -26.93 -2.57
CA VAL A 33 14.68 -25.92 -1.92
C VAL A 33 15.60 -25.14 -0.97
N VAL A 34 15.64 -23.83 -1.14
CA VAL A 34 16.48 -22.92 -0.33
C VAL A 34 15.60 -21.87 0.32
N GLU A 35 16.09 -21.23 1.37
CA GLU A 35 15.42 -20.06 1.96
C GLU A 35 16.01 -18.78 1.39
N ALA A 36 15.16 -17.79 1.10
CA ALA A 36 15.64 -16.47 0.71
C ALA A 36 16.37 -15.81 1.90
N GLU A 37 17.69 -15.66 1.79
CA GLU A 37 18.53 -15.09 2.85
C GLU A 37 19.30 -13.85 2.39
N GLY A 38 19.26 -12.79 3.21
CA GLY A 38 20.18 -11.67 3.08
C GLY A 38 21.55 -12.03 3.67
N LYS A 39 22.64 -11.77 2.95
CA LYS A 39 24.01 -11.97 3.47
C LYS A 39 24.34 -10.92 4.52
N TRP A 40 24.53 -11.33 5.78
CA TRP A 40 25.18 -10.52 6.81
C TRP A 40 26.07 -11.40 7.69
N PHE A 41 27.33 -11.01 7.86
CA PHE A 41 28.35 -11.53 8.79
C PHE A 41 27.92 -12.77 9.62
N HIS A 42 28.12 -13.97 9.06
CA HIS A 42 28.16 -15.29 9.73
C HIS A 42 27.00 -15.71 10.66
N LEU A 43 25.95 -14.90 10.82
CA LEU A 43 24.72 -15.24 11.53
C LEU A 43 23.62 -15.48 10.50
N HIS A 44 23.59 -16.71 9.98
CA HIS A 44 22.53 -17.19 9.10
C HIS A 44 21.24 -17.45 9.88
N SER A 45 20.13 -17.42 9.14
CA SER A 45 18.74 -17.70 9.51
C SER A 45 17.93 -16.55 10.13
N LEU A 46 16.77 -16.26 9.50
CA LEU A 46 15.63 -15.44 9.98
C LEU A 46 15.50 -13.96 9.51
N TRP A 47 16.23 -13.49 8.49
CA TRP A 47 16.09 -12.11 7.98
C TRP A 47 14.65 -11.79 7.51
N MET A 48 14.13 -12.58 6.56
CA MET A 48 12.76 -12.41 6.04
C MET A 48 11.69 -12.62 7.13
N LEU A 49 11.89 -13.62 8.00
CA LEU A 49 10.98 -13.88 9.12
C LEU A 49 10.89 -12.70 10.09
N SER A 50 12.01 -12.02 10.34
CA SER A 50 12.07 -10.86 11.23
C SER A 50 11.30 -9.67 10.65
N ALA A 51 11.44 -9.42 9.34
CA ALA A 51 10.64 -8.41 8.64
C ALA A 51 9.13 -8.72 8.71
N ILE A 52 8.74 -9.97 8.47
CA ILE A 52 7.34 -10.41 8.56
C ILE A 52 6.77 -10.22 9.97
N ARG A 53 7.51 -10.62 11.01
CA ARG A 53 7.07 -10.46 12.41
C ARG A 53 6.83 -9.00 12.80
N ARG A 54 7.58 -8.06 12.22
CA ARG A 54 7.34 -6.62 12.43
C ARG A 54 6.01 -6.14 11.85
N LEU A 55 5.60 -6.68 10.71
CA LEU A 55 4.32 -6.31 10.09
C LEU A 55 3.14 -6.68 10.98
N THR A 56 3.16 -7.89 11.52
CA THR A 56 2.02 -8.47 12.25
C THR A 56 1.98 -8.01 13.71
N GLY A 57 3.10 -7.52 14.24
CA GLY A 57 3.20 -7.00 15.60
C GLY A 57 2.75 -8.01 16.67
N GLN A 58 2.13 -7.52 17.74
CA GLN A 58 1.46 -8.37 18.74
C GLN A 58 0.05 -8.80 18.33
N ASP A 59 -0.43 -8.40 17.15
CA ASP A 59 -1.76 -8.72 16.62
C ASP A 59 -1.72 -9.97 15.72
N SER A 60 -0.77 -10.89 15.94
CA SER A 60 -0.53 -12.03 15.04
C SER A 60 -1.72 -12.99 14.89
N SER A 61 -2.69 -12.94 15.81
CA SER A 61 -3.88 -13.79 15.79
C SER A 61 -4.93 -13.38 14.74
N THR A 62 -4.87 -12.14 14.23
CA THR A 62 -5.81 -11.64 13.22
C THR A 62 -5.25 -11.71 11.80
N TRP A 63 -4.00 -12.15 11.64
CA TRP A 63 -3.31 -12.23 10.37
C TRP A 63 -3.09 -13.68 9.92
N VAL A 64 -3.17 -13.94 8.62
CA VAL A 64 -2.86 -15.25 8.01
C VAL A 64 -2.04 -15.09 6.73
N PHE A 65 -1.28 -16.12 6.37
CA PHE A 65 -0.57 -16.21 5.09
C PHE A 65 -1.38 -16.96 4.04
N GLY A 66 -1.27 -16.52 2.79
CA GLY A 66 -1.86 -17.23 1.66
C GLY A 66 -3.38 -17.06 1.57
N TRP A 67 -4.01 -17.83 0.70
CA TRP A 67 -5.42 -17.64 0.28
C TRP A 67 -6.45 -18.46 1.05
N ASP A 68 -6.00 -19.39 1.89
CA ASP A 68 -6.91 -20.25 2.64
C ASP A 68 -7.66 -19.47 3.74
N THR A 69 -8.96 -19.67 3.81
CA THR A 69 -9.86 -19.13 4.83
C THR A 69 -10.00 -20.07 6.03
N ASN A 70 -9.56 -21.32 5.91
CA ASN A 70 -9.64 -22.31 6.96
C ASN A 70 -8.40 -22.27 7.87
N LYS A 71 -8.62 -21.85 9.13
CA LYS A 71 -7.64 -21.93 10.24
C LYS A 71 -7.17 -23.36 10.55
N SER A 72 -7.75 -24.38 9.90
CA SER A 72 -7.48 -25.80 10.14
C SER A 72 -6.39 -26.40 9.24
N GLN A 73 -5.88 -25.69 8.23
CA GLN A 73 -4.66 -26.14 7.56
C GLN A 73 -3.45 -25.90 8.46
N PRO A 74 -2.62 -26.93 8.74
CA PRO A 74 -1.35 -26.74 9.45
C PRO A 74 -0.50 -25.71 8.71
N GLY A 75 -0.27 -24.53 9.33
CA GLY A 75 0.61 -23.50 8.80
C GLY A 75 -0.04 -22.24 8.20
N THR A 76 -1.34 -22.03 8.28
CA THR A 76 -1.92 -20.75 7.83
C THR A 76 -1.92 -19.67 8.93
N ASP A 77 -1.74 -20.07 10.19
CA ASP A 77 -1.72 -19.21 11.37
C ASP A 77 -0.30 -18.74 11.74
N LEU A 78 -0.11 -17.41 11.81
CA LEU A 78 1.13 -16.75 12.23
C LEU A 78 1.54 -17.03 13.68
N SER A 79 0.61 -17.44 14.55
CA SER A 79 0.93 -17.87 15.91
C SER A 79 1.77 -19.17 15.93
N SER A 80 1.68 -19.96 14.86
CA SER A 80 2.32 -21.26 14.70
C SER A 80 3.58 -21.24 13.82
N ILE A 81 4.09 -20.05 13.47
CA ILE A 81 5.18 -19.83 12.51
C ILE A 81 6.47 -20.63 12.80
N HIS A 82 6.67 -21.03 14.06
CA HIS A 82 7.78 -21.87 14.51
C HIS A 82 7.64 -23.35 14.13
N ARG A 83 6.47 -23.79 13.62
CA ARG A 83 6.16 -25.19 13.30
C ARG A 83 6.25 -25.52 11.80
N PHE A 84 6.57 -24.54 10.95
CA PHE A 84 6.86 -24.83 9.55
C PHE A 84 8.18 -25.56 9.43
N SER A 85 8.07 -26.85 9.14
CA SER A 85 9.19 -27.73 8.83
C SER A 85 8.77 -28.64 7.68
N LEU A 86 9.08 -28.21 6.46
CA LEU A 86 9.73 -29.14 5.53
C LEU A 86 11.24 -29.08 5.83
N ARG A 87 11.61 -29.53 7.04
CA ARG A 87 12.98 -29.57 7.60
C ARG A 87 13.90 -28.39 7.25
N ASN A 88 13.42 -27.14 7.45
CA ASN A 88 14.20 -25.87 7.49
C ASN A 88 14.03 -24.87 6.32
N VAL A 89 12.89 -24.83 5.63
CA VAL A 89 12.62 -23.71 4.70
C VAL A 89 11.36 -22.97 5.16
N GLY A 90 11.54 -21.73 5.62
CA GLY A 90 10.47 -20.86 6.13
C GLY A 90 9.51 -20.33 5.05
N ILE A 91 8.68 -19.34 5.43
CA ILE A 91 7.67 -18.68 4.57
C ILE A 91 8.26 -18.02 3.29
N ALA A 92 9.57 -17.82 3.24
CA ALA A 92 10.30 -17.29 2.09
C ALA A 92 11.09 -18.38 1.33
N GLY A 93 10.54 -19.59 1.26
CA GLY A 93 11.13 -20.71 0.54
C GLY A 93 11.15 -20.52 -0.98
N LEU A 94 12.26 -20.91 -1.60
CA LEU A 94 12.51 -20.84 -3.03
C LEU A 94 12.80 -22.25 -3.55
N ALA A 95 12.04 -22.69 -4.54
CA ALA A 95 12.32 -23.93 -5.27
C ALA A 95 13.21 -23.64 -6.47
N ILE A 96 14.31 -24.39 -6.61
CA ILE A 96 15.18 -24.36 -7.78
C ILE A 96 14.78 -25.52 -8.68
N LEU A 97 14.28 -25.20 -9.87
CA LEU A 97 13.79 -26.18 -10.84
C LEU A 97 14.73 -26.25 -12.05
N ARG A 98 14.90 -27.46 -12.59
CA ARG A 98 15.67 -27.69 -13.83
C ARG A 98 14.77 -28.40 -14.84
N LEU A 99 14.53 -27.75 -15.98
CA LEU A 99 13.79 -28.35 -17.09
C LEU A 99 14.47 -29.65 -17.56
N LYS A 100 13.69 -30.69 -17.80
CA LYS A 100 14.17 -31.89 -18.46
C LYS A 100 14.30 -31.61 -19.96
N PRO A 101 15.37 -32.08 -20.63
CA PRO A 101 15.49 -31.97 -22.07
C PRO A 101 14.31 -32.67 -22.73
N SER A 102 13.64 -31.98 -23.68
CA SER A 102 12.77 -32.66 -24.63
C SER A 102 13.58 -33.76 -25.32
N SER A 103 12.99 -34.96 -25.44
CA SER A 103 13.61 -36.19 -25.99
C SER A 103 14.16 -36.06 -27.42
N THR A 104 14.12 -34.88 -28.03
CA THR A 104 14.52 -34.61 -29.41
C THR A 104 15.94 -34.05 -29.59
N LYS A 105 16.70 -33.73 -28.53
CA LYS A 105 18.12 -33.34 -28.66
C LYS A 105 19.01 -34.04 -27.63
N ALA A 106 20.08 -34.67 -28.14
CA ALA A 106 21.07 -35.41 -27.35
C ALA A 106 21.64 -34.56 -26.20
N PRO A 107 21.93 -35.18 -25.04
CA PRO A 107 22.46 -34.45 -23.89
C PRO A 107 23.88 -33.96 -24.21
N SER A 108 24.04 -32.66 -24.41
CA SER A 108 25.36 -32.05 -24.30
C SER A 108 25.79 -32.17 -22.84
N THR A 109 26.83 -32.96 -22.58
CA THR A 109 27.48 -33.11 -21.29
C THR A 109 27.99 -31.76 -20.78
N LEU A 110 27.14 -31.01 -20.09
CA LEU A 110 27.53 -29.81 -19.35
C LEU A 110 27.88 -30.25 -17.92
N ASN A 111 29.10 -30.76 -17.75
CA ASN A 111 29.75 -30.92 -16.43
C ASN A 111 30.18 -29.55 -15.84
N GLY A 112 29.40 -28.50 -16.08
CA GLY A 112 29.61 -27.17 -15.55
C GLY A 112 28.39 -26.75 -14.74
N HIS A 113 28.60 -25.99 -13.66
CA HIS A 113 27.50 -25.31 -12.97
C HIS A 113 26.68 -24.52 -13.99
N ALA A 114 25.34 -24.56 -13.88
CA ALA A 114 24.48 -23.72 -14.69
C ALA A 114 24.89 -22.25 -14.48
N SER A 115 25.17 -21.54 -15.58
CA SER A 115 25.60 -20.15 -15.56
C SER A 115 24.47 -19.27 -16.06
N LEU A 116 24.14 -18.21 -15.31
CA LEU A 116 23.30 -17.14 -15.85
C LEU A 116 24.02 -16.53 -17.06
N SER A 117 23.38 -16.56 -18.22
CA SER A 117 24.04 -16.17 -19.48
C SER A 117 24.56 -14.74 -19.36
N GLY A 118 25.84 -14.52 -19.69
CA GLY A 118 26.41 -13.17 -19.79
C GLY A 118 25.80 -12.29 -20.90
N ARG A 119 24.86 -12.84 -21.70
CA ARG A 119 24.15 -12.12 -22.77
C ARG A 119 23.13 -11.12 -22.23
N TYR A 120 22.63 -11.31 -21.01
CA TYR A 120 21.68 -10.41 -20.37
C TYR A 120 22.22 -10.03 -18.98
N PRO A 121 22.99 -8.92 -18.88
CA PRO A 121 23.33 -8.39 -17.57
C PRO A 121 22.02 -8.03 -16.85
N TYR A 122 21.82 -8.55 -15.65
CA TYR A 122 20.77 -8.05 -14.76
C TYR A 122 21.43 -7.08 -13.76
N HIS A 123 20.68 -6.14 -13.21
CA HIS A 123 21.21 -5.21 -12.21
C HIS A 123 20.43 -5.31 -10.91
N LEU A 124 21.17 -5.24 -9.80
CA LEU A 124 20.58 -5.12 -8.47
C LEU A 124 20.36 -3.64 -8.16
N SER A 125 19.09 -3.23 -8.20
CA SER A 125 18.65 -1.91 -7.78
C SER A 125 18.17 -1.93 -6.34
N VAL A 126 18.55 -0.91 -5.56
CA VAL A 126 18.00 -0.71 -4.21
C VAL A 126 16.51 -0.34 -4.33
N PRO A 127 15.59 -1.03 -3.64
CA PRO A 127 14.17 -0.69 -3.69
C PRO A 127 13.96 0.69 -3.06
N SER A 128 13.08 1.49 -3.65
CA SER A 128 12.66 2.79 -3.13
C SER A 128 11.14 2.90 -3.14
N VAL A 129 10.58 3.53 -2.10
CA VAL A 129 9.13 3.68 -1.96
C VAL A 129 8.58 4.60 -3.06
N GLY A 130 7.43 4.24 -3.63
CA GLY A 130 6.83 4.91 -4.77
C GLY A 130 7.33 4.42 -6.13
N LYS A 131 8.41 3.62 -6.18
CA LYS A 131 8.95 3.10 -7.44
C LYS A 131 7.96 2.14 -8.12
N PRO A 132 7.66 2.30 -9.43
CA PRO A 132 6.78 1.39 -10.16
C PRO A 132 7.35 -0.02 -10.31
N LEU A 133 6.49 -1.02 -10.22
CA LEU A 133 6.81 -2.42 -10.47
C LEU A 133 5.68 -3.14 -11.22
N THR A 134 6.05 -4.23 -11.90
CA THR A 134 5.11 -5.12 -12.60
C THR A 134 5.32 -6.54 -12.10
N LEU A 135 4.25 -7.14 -11.59
CA LEU A 135 4.15 -8.54 -11.22
C LEU A 135 3.69 -9.35 -12.43
N HIS A 136 4.38 -10.45 -12.69
CA HIS A 136 4.10 -11.43 -13.73
C HIS A 136 3.80 -12.76 -13.03
N GLY A 137 2.58 -13.26 -13.18
CA GLY A 137 2.15 -14.50 -12.55
C GLY A 137 1.18 -15.27 -13.43
N SER A 138 0.62 -16.36 -12.92
CA SER A 138 -0.43 -17.14 -13.60
C SER A 138 -1.59 -17.34 -12.65
N GLY A 139 -2.23 -16.24 -12.26
CA GLY A 139 -3.35 -16.22 -11.33
C GLY A 139 -4.49 -17.08 -11.85
N PHE A 140 -4.92 -18.05 -11.04
CA PHE A 140 -5.88 -19.08 -11.40
C PHE A 140 -5.48 -19.92 -12.63
N GLY A 141 -4.18 -20.00 -12.93
CA GLY A 141 -3.65 -20.62 -14.15
C GLY A 141 -4.07 -22.07 -14.35
N LEU A 142 -4.35 -22.83 -13.29
CA LEU A 142 -4.85 -24.20 -13.40
C LEU A 142 -6.32 -24.32 -13.82
N ILE A 143 -7.10 -23.24 -13.76
CA ILE A 143 -8.52 -23.26 -14.17
C ILE A 143 -8.63 -23.26 -15.71
N ALA A 144 -7.82 -22.43 -16.37
CA ALA A 144 -7.77 -22.31 -17.83
C ALA A 144 -6.38 -21.77 -18.23
N PRO A 145 -5.35 -22.63 -18.32
CA PRO A 145 -3.97 -22.18 -18.52
C PRO A 145 -3.81 -21.37 -19.82
N SER A 146 -4.43 -21.80 -20.91
CA SER A 146 -4.47 -21.07 -22.19
C SER A 146 -5.03 -19.64 -22.12
N VAL A 147 -5.79 -19.30 -21.08
CA VAL A 147 -6.41 -17.97 -20.90
C VAL A 147 -5.74 -17.16 -19.80
N LEU A 148 -5.21 -17.82 -18.76
CA LEU A 148 -4.86 -17.19 -17.49
C LEU A 148 -3.37 -17.23 -17.15
N ILE A 149 -2.54 -17.87 -17.98
CA ILE A 149 -1.08 -17.84 -17.83
C ILE A 149 -0.53 -16.43 -18.07
N ASN A 150 0.59 -16.11 -17.42
CA ASN A 150 1.37 -14.87 -17.64
C ASN A 150 0.57 -13.56 -17.52
N ASN A 151 -0.44 -13.54 -16.65
CA ASN A 151 -1.16 -12.31 -16.34
C ASN A 151 -0.28 -11.31 -15.57
N THR A 152 -0.33 -10.06 -16.03
CA THR A 152 0.46 -8.96 -15.47
C THR A 152 -0.37 -8.06 -14.56
N SER A 153 0.22 -7.63 -13.45
CA SER A 153 -0.39 -6.71 -12.51
C SER A 153 0.62 -5.61 -12.15
N GLN A 154 0.20 -4.35 -12.26
CA GLN A 154 1.07 -3.19 -11.99
C GLN A 154 0.77 -2.59 -10.62
N GLY A 155 1.81 -2.00 -10.03
CA GLY A 155 1.71 -1.23 -8.79
C GLY A 155 3.00 -0.49 -8.52
N ILE A 156 3.17 -0.07 -7.27
CA ILE A 156 4.36 0.60 -6.76
C ILE A 156 4.91 -0.13 -5.53
N VAL A 157 6.14 0.20 -5.15
CA VAL A 157 6.66 -0.12 -3.82
C VAL A 157 5.91 0.72 -2.78
N ALA A 158 4.94 0.09 -2.12
CA ALA A 158 4.10 0.74 -1.12
C ALA A 158 4.84 1.00 0.20
N ASN A 159 5.73 0.08 0.57
CA ASN A 159 6.63 0.22 1.71
C ASN A 159 7.81 -0.74 1.60
N ILE A 160 8.84 -0.49 2.39
CA ILE A 160 10.00 -1.36 2.55
C ILE A 160 10.13 -1.69 4.02
N VAL A 161 10.16 -2.99 4.34
CA VAL A 161 10.27 -3.49 5.70
C VAL A 161 11.67 -4.05 5.89
N HIS A 162 12.49 -3.24 6.55
CA HIS A 162 13.77 -3.67 7.06
C HIS A 162 13.56 -4.67 8.20
N PRO A 163 14.34 -5.74 8.33
CA PRO A 163 14.21 -6.65 9.46
C PRO A 163 14.62 -6.02 10.78
N TYR A 164 15.56 -5.07 10.74
CA TYR A 164 15.99 -4.27 11.89
C TYR A 164 15.59 -2.80 11.70
N ARG A 165 15.46 -2.05 12.80
CA ARG A 165 14.92 -0.68 12.80
C ARG A 165 15.72 0.33 11.99
N ALA A 166 16.96 0.05 11.61
CA ALA A 166 17.77 0.92 10.77
C ALA A 166 18.63 0.10 9.79
N ALA A 167 18.16 -0.07 8.56
CA ALA A 167 19.02 -0.47 7.46
C ALA A 167 19.80 0.77 7.00
N ARG A 168 21.10 0.82 7.28
CA ARG A 168 21.94 2.00 7.01
C ARG A 168 22.82 1.82 5.77
N ARG A 169 23.04 0.57 5.35
CA ARG A 169 23.85 0.24 4.17
C ARG A 169 22.99 -0.17 2.97
N ALA A 170 23.49 0.06 1.76
CA ALA A 170 22.78 -0.22 0.52
C ALA A 170 22.46 -1.73 0.34
N ASP A 171 23.34 -2.61 0.82
CA ASP A 171 23.11 -4.06 0.84
C ASP A 171 21.99 -4.46 1.81
N GLU A 172 21.93 -3.85 3.01
CA GLU A 172 20.83 -4.07 3.96
C GLU A 172 19.49 -3.60 3.38
N GLN A 173 19.48 -2.46 2.66
CA GLN A 173 18.30 -1.94 1.98
C GLN A 173 17.86 -2.83 0.81
N ALA A 174 18.82 -3.33 0.02
CA ALA A 174 18.55 -4.26 -1.08
C ALA A 174 17.96 -5.60 -0.61
N ASN A 175 18.28 -6.03 0.61
CA ASN A 175 17.76 -7.27 1.20
C ASN A 175 16.41 -7.10 1.92
N SER A 176 15.77 -5.93 1.84
CA SER A 176 14.57 -5.63 2.62
C SER A 176 13.29 -6.09 1.95
N LEU A 177 12.33 -6.60 2.75
CA LEU A 177 11.05 -7.07 2.26
C LEU A 177 10.28 -5.90 1.63
N ILE A 178 9.76 -6.12 0.42
CA ILE A 178 9.00 -5.12 -0.33
C ILE A 178 7.52 -5.39 -0.14
N LEU A 179 6.76 -4.34 0.20
CA LEU A 179 5.31 -4.32 0.16
C LEU A 179 4.89 -3.60 -1.11
N THR A 180 3.85 -4.11 -1.78
CA THR A 180 3.31 -3.49 -2.99
C THR A 180 1.78 -3.46 -2.96
N ASP A 181 1.21 -2.45 -3.61
CA ASP A 181 -0.21 -2.36 -3.93
C ASP A 181 -0.58 -3.07 -5.23
N ALA A 182 0.39 -3.67 -5.94
CA ALA A 182 0.13 -4.52 -7.09
C ALA A 182 -0.77 -5.69 -6.67
N LYS A 183 -1.84 -5.91 -7.44
CA LYS A 183 -2.84 -6.92 -7.12
C LYS A 183 -2.24 -8.31 -7.30
N PHE A 184 -2.28 -9.09 -6.23
CA PHE A 184 -1.89 -10.48 -6.24
C PHE A 184 -3.11 -11.38 -6.30
N LEU A 185 -3.06 -12.46 -7.08
CA LEU A 185 -4.15 -13.42 -7.23
C LEU A 185 -3.68 -14.82 -6.80
N PRO A 186 -4.58 -15.68 -6.31
CA PRO A 186 -4.27 -17.10 -6.09
C PRO A 186 -3.65 -17.76 -7.32
N GLY A 187 -2.52 -18.45 -7.16
CA GLY A 187 -1.76 -19.08 -8.26
C GLY A 187 -0.62 -18.23 -8.81
N MET A 188 -0.46 -16.98 -8.35
CA MET A 188 0.67 -16.13 -8.74
C MET A 188 1.89 -16.27 -7.82
N GLU A 189 1.86 -17.16 -6.82
CA GLU A 189 2.99 -17.44 -5.91
C GLU A 189 4.27 -17.83 -6.65
N GLY A 190 5.37 -17.16 -6.32
CA GLY A 190 6.64 -17.35 -7.02
C GLY A 190 6.74 -16.63 -8.36
N GLY A 191 5.74 -15.82 -8.73
CA GLY A 191 5.75 -14.98 -9.92
C GLY A 191 6.88 -13.95 -9.91
N ALA A 192 7.40 -13.63 -11.09
CA ALA A 192 8.47 -12.65 -11.26
C ALA A 192 7.93 -11.24 -11.01
N VAL A 193 8.69 -10.43 -10.27
CA VAL A 193 8.41 -9.01 -10.10
C VAL A 193 9.55 -8.24 -10.74
N SER A 194 9.20 -7.30 -11.61
CA SER A 194 10.13 -6.48 -12.38
C SER A 194 9.95 -5.00 -12.06
N TRP A 195 11.01 -4.21 -12.17
CA TRP A 195 10.91 -2.76 -12.11
C TRP A 195 10.21 -2.24 -13.37
N GLY A 196 9.20 -1.38 -13.20
CA GLY A 196 8.40 -0.91 -14.33
C GLY A 196 9.21 -0.11 -15.37
N GLU A 197 10.26 0.60 -14.92
CA GLU A 197 11.08 1.46 -15.76
C GLU A 197 12.16 0.69 -16.55
N THR A 198 12.77 -0.33 -15.93
CA THR A 198 13.92 -1.04 -16.52
C THR A 198 13.58 -2.46 -17.00
N GLY A 199 12.47 -3.04 -16.54
CA GLY A 199 12.13 -4.44 -16.76
C GLY A 199 13.02 -5.43 -15.97
N GLU A 200 14.00 -4.94 -15.22
CA GLU A 200 14.91 -5.77 -14.43
C GLU A 200 14.18 -6.45 -13.27
N LEU A 201 14.69 -7.62 -12.86
CA LEU A 201 14.13 -8.37 -11.75
C LEU A 201 14.24 -7.58 -10.43
N ALA A 202 13.08 -7.19 -9.90
CA ALA A 202 12.93 -6.63 -8.56
C ALA A 202 12.91 -7.74 -7.50
N GLY A 203 12.32 -8.89 -7.81
CA GLY A 203 12.15 -9.99 -6.88
C GLY A 203 11.16 -11.05 -7.31
N LEU A 204 10.71 -11.87 -6.36
CA LEU A 204 9.64 -12.86 -6.56
C LEU A 204 8.49 -12.57 -5.61
N SER A 205 7.26 -12.71 -6.09
CA SER A 205 6.08 -12.63 -5.24
C SER A 205 6.05 -13.80 -4.26
N MET A 206 5.76 -13.51 -3.00
CA MET A 206 5.52 -14.53 -1.98
C MET A 206 4.05 -14.50 -1.55
N LEU A 207 3.64 -15.47 -0.74
CA LEU A 207 2.28 -15.52 -0.18
C LEU A 207 1.90 -14.17 0.45
N PRO A 208 0.70 -13.63 0.15
CA PRO A 208 0.27 -12.38 0.75
C PRO A 208 -0.03 -12.60 2.24
N ILE A 209 -0.03 -11.52 3.00
CA ILE A 209 -0.65 -11.51 4.33
C ILE A 209 -2.04 -10.92 4.24
N ARG A 210 -2.99 -11.54 4.93
CA ARG A 210 -4.38 -11.12 4.94
C ARG A 210 -4.91 -11.00 6.36
N ARG A 211 -5.87 -10.10 6.55
CA ARG A 211 -6.62 -10.02 7.82
C ARG A 211 -7.77 -11.03 7.83
N THR A 212 -8.07 -11.55 9.01
CA THR A 212 -9.16 -12.52 9.26
C THR A 212 -10.32 -11.96 10.05
N ASP A 213 -10.26 -10.68 10.42
CA ASP A 213 -11.29 -9.96 11.19
C ASP A 213 -12.37 -9.33 10.30
N GLY A 214 -12.44 -9.72 9.02
CA GLY A 214 -13.45 -9.24 8.06
C GLY A 214 -13.05 -7.98 7.30
N GLU A 215 -11.92 -7.36 7.62
CA GLU A 215 -11.37 -6.26 6.83
C GLU A 215 -10.77 -6.78 5.51
N PRO A 216 -11.11 -6.21 4.34
CA PRO A 216 -10.62 -6.66 3.04
C PRO A 216 -9.19 -6.13 2.80
N VAL A 217 -8.25 -6.68 3.56
CA VAL A 217 -6.84 -6.32 3.55
C VAL A 217 -6.05 -7.50 3.02
N ASP A 218 -5.53 -7.35 1.81
CA ASP A 218 -4.59 -8.27 1.19
C ASP A 218 -3.32 -7.48 0.87
N ILE A 219 -2.20 -7.82 1.53
CA ILE A 219 -0.92 -7.16 1.27
C ILE A 219 -0.03 -8.12 0.49
N SER A 220 0.32 -7.69 -0.71
CA SER A 220 1.27 -8.36 -1.58
C SER A 220 2.69 -8.10 -1.08
N LEU A 221 3.46 -9.18 -0.97
CA LEU A 221 4.83 -9.18 -0.48
C LEU A 221 5.76 -9.68 -1.58
N VAL A 222 6.94 -9.05 -1.69
CA VAL A 222 7.96 -9.40 -2.68
C VAL A 222 9.28 -9.68 -1.97
N ILE A 223 9.83 -10.87 -2.21
CA ILE A 223 11.18 -11.26 -1.82
C ILE A 223 12.13 -10.54 -2.78
N PRO A 224 13.04 -9.68 -2.30
CA PRO A 224 13.89 -8.89 -3.18
C PRO A 224 14.91 -9.78 -3.92
N ALA A 225 15.26 -9.37 -5.14
CA ALA A 225 16.20 -10.07 -6.01
C ALA A 225 17.55 -10.38 -5.30
N ALA A 226 18.04 -9.44 -4.48
CA ALA A 226 19.29 -9.62 -3.74
C ALA A 226 19.27 -10.85 -2.81
N CYS A 227 18.15 -11.10 -2.11
CA CYS A 227 17.98 -12.28 -1.26
C CYS A 227 17.92 -13.57 -2.09
N ILE A 228 17.28 -13.53 -3.26
CA ILE A 228 17.16 -14.68 -4.17
C ILE A 228 18.54 -15.05 -4.73
N ILE A 229 19.27 -14.06 -5.25
CA ILE A 229 20.62 -14.26 -5.81
C ILE A 229 21.58 -14.81 -4.76
N SER A 230 21.52 -14.27 -3.54
CA SER A 230 22.27 -14.76 -2.40
C SER A 230 21.99 -16.25 -2.14
N ALA A 231 20.71 -16.63 -2.07
CA ALA A 231 20.26 -17.98 -1.77
C ALA A 231 20.63 -19.01 -2.86
N ILE A 232 20.56 -18.63 -4.14
CA ILE A 232 20.84 -19.55 -5.26
C ILE A 232 22.32 -19.58 -5.67
N SER A 233 23.16 -18.67 -5.16
CA SER A 233 24.59 -18.58 -5.50
C SER A 233 25.42 -19.87 -5.29
N PRO A 234 25.08 -20.79 -4.36
CA PRO A 234 25.77 -22.08 -4.27
C PRO A 234 25.44 -23.06 -5.42
N TYR A 235 24.32 -22.85 -6.12
CA TYR A 235 23.80 -23.77 -7.14
C TYR A 235 24.08 -23.32 -8.57
N MET A 236 24.31 -22.03 -8.78
CA MET A 236 24.54 -21.44 -10.10
C MET A 236 25.72 -20.47 -10.08
N THR A 237 26.46 -20.39 -11.20
CA THR A 237 27.47 -19.35 -11.39
C THR A 237 26.79 -18.04 -11.76
N ILE A 238 26.93 -17.06 -10.88
CA ILE A 238 26.29 -15.75 -10.99
C ILE A 238 27.36 -14.69 -11.28
N PRO A 239 27.22 -13.89 -12.37
CA PRO A 239 28.12 -12.77 -12.62
C PRO A 239 28.16 -11.80 -11.44
N LYS A 240 29.36 -11.30 -11.09
CA LYS A 240 29.49 -10.30 -10.02
C LYS A 240 28.82 -8.99 -10.46
N GLN A 241 28.00 -8.41 -9.59
CA GLN A 241 27.26 -7.20 -9.89
C GLN A 241 27.50 -6.10 -8.88
N SER A 242 27.42 -4.86 -9.36
CA SER A 242 27.39 -3.67 -8.53
C SER A 242 25.96 -3.37 -8.10
N LEU A 243 25.76 -3.06 -6.82
CA LEU A 243 24.54 -2.43 -6.33
C LEU A 243 24.56 -0.97 -6.81
N LEU A 244 23.60 -0.59 -7.64
CA LEU A 244 23.49 0.79 -8.12
C LEU A 244 22.33 1.49 -7.39
N PRO A 245 22.57 2.69 -6.84
CA PRO A 245 21.47 3.59 -6.50
C PRO A 245 20.69 3.92 -7.76
N ASP A 246 19.37 3.79 -7.71
CA ASP A 246 18.53 4.17 -8.83
C ASP A 246 18.33 5.70 -8.83
N HIS A 247 19.01 6.39 -9.75
CA HIS A 247 18.96 7.85 -9.83
C HIS A 247 17.59 8.39 -10.28
N VAL A 248 16.87 7.65 -11.14
CA VAL A 248 15.53 8.05 -11.63
C VAL A 248 14.50 7.85 -10.52
N ALA A 249 14.56 6.70 -9.85
CA ALA A 249 13.72 6.46 -8.68
C ALA A 249 14.07 7.40 -7.53
N ALA A 250 15.32 7.85 -7.36
CA ALA A 250 15.68 8.83 -6.34
C ALA A 250 15.06 10.21 -6.58
N LEU A 251 14.96 10.66 -7.84
CA LEU A 251 14.34 11.94 -8.20
C LEU A 251 12.82 11.91 -7.98
N ASN A 252 12.13 10.88 -8.47
CA ASN A 252 10.69 10.69 -8.27
C ASN A 252 10.34 10.38 -6.80
N ALA A 253 11.22 9.65 -6.10
CA ALA A 253 11.07 9.43 -4.66
C ALA A 253 11.25 10.72 -3.86
N GLY A 254 12.01 11.72 -4.31
CA GLY A 254 12.22 12.95 -3.54
C GLY A 254 10.91 13.61 -3.08
N SER A 255 9.98 13.83 -4.00
CA SER A 255 8.68 14.44 -3.69
C SER A 255 7.77 13.53 -2.88
N LEU A 256 7.65 12.25 -3.25
CA LEU A 256 6.79 11.30 -2.53
C LEU A 256 7.33 10.96 -1.13
N VAL A 257 8.65 10.89 -0.97
CA VAL A 257 9.33 10.69 0.32
C VAL A 257 9.11 11.91 1.21
N HIS A 258 9.28 13.12 0.68
CA HIS A 258 8.96 14.35 1.43
C HIS A 258 7.50 14.37 1.87
N ALA A 259 6.57 14.08 0.95
CA ALA A 259 5.16 14.00 1.26
C ALA A 259 4.86 12.95 2.35
N ARG A 260 5.48 11.78 2.25
CA ARG A 260 5.35 10.70 3.22
C ARG A 260 5.91 11.05 4.60
N GLN A 261 7.02 11.78 4.67
CA GLN A 261 7.61 12.24 5.92
C GLN A 261 6.74 13.27 6.65
N ALA A 262 5.88 14.00 5.92
CA ALA A 262 4.90 14.91 6.51
C ALA A 262 3.64 14.19 7.03
N VAL A 263 3.46 12.90 6.71
CA VAL A 263 2.34 12.09 7.20
C VAL A 263 2.73 11.44 8.53
N VAL A 264 1.87 11.61 9.52
CA VAL A 264 2.07 11.16 10.90
C VAL A 264 0.99 10.17 11.32
N MET A 265 1.29 9.38 12.34
CA MET A 265 0.28 8.53 12.98
C MET A 265 -0.39 9.30 14.11
N VAL A 266 -1.71 9.37 14.09
CA VAL A 266 -2.51 9.94 15.18
C VAL A 266 -3.07 8.79 16.00
N GLN A 267 -2.80 8.75 17.30
CA GLN A 267 -3.39 7.79 18.22
C GLN A 267 -4.26 8.53 19.23
N VAL A 268 -5.53 8.12 19.34
CA VAL A 268 -6.47 8.60 20.35
C VAL A 268 -7.06 7.41 21.09
N GLY A 269 -6.78 7.32 22.39
CA GLY A 269 -7.05 6.12 23.19
C GLY A 269 -6.43 4.87 22.56
N GLN A 270 -7.26 3.89 22.20
CA GLN A 270 -6.85 2.64 21.54
C GLN A 270 -7.06 2.65 20.01
N THR A 271 -7.55 3.76 19.46
CA THR A 271 -7.76 3.92 18.01
C THR A 271 -6.59 4.67 17.40
N TRP A 272 -6.30 4.40 16.13
CA TRP A 272 -5.31 5.14 15.36
C TRP A 272 -5.88 5.57 14.02
N ALA A 273 -5.27 6.62 13.49
CA ALA A 273 -5.56 7.22 12.21
C ALA A 273 -4.26 7.82 11.64
N SER A 274 -4.38 8.50 10.52
CA SER A 274 -3.31 9.29 9.91
C SER A 274 -3.54 10.78 10.16
N GLY A 275 -2.48 11.56 10.04
CA GLY A 275 -2.54 13.01 9.99
C GLY A 275 -1.48 13.54 9.04
N VAL A 276 -1.59 14.81 8.66
CA VAL A 276 -0.64 15.48 7.76
C VAL A 276 -0.17 16.76 8.41
N VAL A 277 1.14 16.89 8.63
CA VAL A 277 1.74 18.14 9.09
C VAL A 277 1.65 19.16 7.96
N ILE A 278 1.01 20.31 8.22
CA ILE A 278 0.75 21.35 7.22
C ILE A 278 1.54 22.64 7.43
N SER A 279 2.26 22.76 8.56
CA SER A 279 3.11 23.92 8.81
C SER A 279 4.35 23.56 9.62
N LYS A 280 5.42 24.35 9.43
CA LYS A 280 6.65 24.28 10.24
C LYS A 280 6.43 24.48 11.74
N HIS A 281 5.29 25.05 12.11
CA HIS A 281 4.88 25.28 13.50
C HIS A 281 4.19 24.05 14.11
N GLY A 282 4.10 22.92 13.42
CA GLY A 282 3.56 21.68 13.99
C GLY A 282 2.02 21.61 13.99
N HIS A 283 1.36 22.22 13.01
CA HIS A 283 -0.08 22.04 12.82
C HIS A 283 -0.33 20.81 11.95
N ILE A 284 -1.32 19.99 12.33
CA ILE A 284 -1.59 18.69 11.72
C ILE A 284 -3.08 18.59 11.38
N LEU A 285 -3.39 18.36 10.12
CA LEU A 285 -4.75 18.02 9.69
C LEU A 285 -5.00 16.52 9.82
N THR A 286 -6.21 16.16 10.24
CA THR A 286 -6.74 14.81 10.23
C THR A 286 -8.27 14.89 10.12
N ASN A 287 -8.99 13.77 10.28
CA ASN A 287 -10.44 13.79 10.28
C ASN A 287 -11.07 14.02 11.65
N ALA A 288 -12.24 14.66 11.68
CA ALA A 288 -13.00 14.92 12.89
C ALA A 288 -13.57 13.64 13.51
N HIS A 289 -14.04 12.69 12.70
CA HIS A 289 -14.62 11.42 13.15
C HIS A 289 -13.63 10.55 13.94
N VAL A 290 -12.33 10.79 13.80
CA VAL A 290 -11.29 10.14 14.62
C VAL A 290 -11.52 10.46 16.11
N PHE A 291 -12.06 11.64 16.40
CA PHE A 291 -12.26 12.15 17.76
C PHE A 291 -13.70 12.10 18.26
N THR A 292 -14.71 12.05 17.40
CA THR A 292 -16.13 12.20 17.79
C THR A 292 -16.54 11.28 18.93
N SER A 293 -16.12 10.01 18.90
CA SER A 293 -16.42 9.05 19.98
C SER A 293 -15.63 9.28 21.27
N PHE A 294 -14.69 10.23 21.32
CA PHE A 294 -13.79 10.53 22.44
C PHE A 294 -13.96 11.93 23.02
N LEU A 295 -14.83 12.75 22.44
CA LEU A 295 -15.11 14.10 22.96
C LEU A 295 -16.02 14.04 24.19
N ASP A 296 -15.87 15.04 25.06
CA ASP A 296 -16.81 15.35 26.13
C ASP A 296 -18.08 15.99 25.54
N ASN A 297 -19.26 15.53 25.97
CA ASN A 297 -20.56 16.07 25.55
C ASN A 297 -20.94 17.42 26.21
N ILE A 298 -19.96 18.22 26.63
CA ILE A 298 -20.21 19.45 27.37
C ILE A 298 -20.52 20.59 26.39
N SER A 299 -21.81 20.80 26.13
CA SER A 299 -22.39 21.74 25.16
C SER A 299 -22.04 23.22 25.30
N ASN A 300 -21.32 23.62 26.36
CA ASN A 300 -20.96 25.02 26.64
C ASN A 300 -19.46 25.34 26.46
N ARG A 301 -18.65 24.42 25.92
CA ARG A 301 -17.22 24.69 25.76
C ARG A 301 -16.92 25.30 24.39
N THR A 302 -16.14 26.37 24.43
CA THR A 302 -15.51 26.94 23.25
C THR A 302 -14.47 26.00 22.65
N TRP A 303 -13.88 25.06 23.40
CA TRP A 303 -12.79 24.18 22.94
C TRP A 303 -13.18 22.70 22.90
N PRO A 304 -12.83 21.97 21.81
CA PRO A 304 -13.00 20.52 21.81
C PRO A 304 -12.12 19.94 22.92
N ASN A 305 -12.70 19.07 23.75
CA ASN A 305 -11.97 18.43 24.83
C ASN A 305 -12.21 16.93 24.78
N LEU A 306 -11.14 16.16 24.95
CA LEU A 306 -11.21 14.73 25.09
C LEU A 306 -11.70 14.38 26.49
N ARG A 307 -12.50 13.30 26.57
CA ARG A 307 -12.96 12.78 27.86
C ARG A 307 -11.78 12.43 28.76
N SER A 308 -11.99 12.58 30.07
CA SER A 308 -11.00 12.21 31.08
C SER A 308 -10.49 10.78 30.87
N GLY A 309 -9.17 10.60 30.90
CA GLY A 309 -8.50 9.32 30.69
C GLY A 309 -8.23 8.94 29.22
N ILE A 310 -8.70 9.73 28.26
CA ILE A 310 -8.33 9.54 26.84
C ILE A 310 -7.05 10.31 26.54
N SER A 311 -6.03 9.59 26.06
CA SER A 311 -4.78 10.19 25.57
C SER A 311 -4.83 10.46 24.07
N LEU A 312 -4.23 11.58 23.66
CA LEU A 312 -3.90 11.91 22.27
C LEU A 312 -2.39 11.89 22.12
N ARG A 313 -1.90 11.15 21.13
CA ARG A 313 -0.47 11.08 20.82
C ARG A 313 -0.26 11.12 19.32
N VAL A 314 0.84 11.74 18.89
CA VAL A 314 1.24 11.78 17.48
C VAL A 314 2.60 11.10 17.32
N ARG A 315 2.73 10.17 16.38
CA ARG A 315 4.02 9.61 15.99
C ARG A 315 4.56 10.34 14.77
N ILE A 316 5.71 10.96 14.94
CA ILE A 316 6.49 11.57 13.88
C ILE A 316 7.56 10.56 13.46
N ASP A 317 7.56 10.21 12.18
CA ASP A 317 8.49 9.24 11.63
C ASP A 317 9.54 9.93 10.76
N SER A 318 10.81 9.69 11.07
CA SER A 318 11.95 9.95 10.18
C SER A 318 12.55 8.62 9.73
N PRO A 319 13.33 8.60 8.63
CA PRO A 319 14.02 7.37 8.21
C PRO A 319 14.94 6.77 9.29
N GLN A 320 15.38 7.56 10.27
CA GLN A 320 16.32 7.15 11.32
C GLN A 320 15.67 6.94 12.69
N GLN A 321 14.52 7.56 12.95
CA GLN A 321 13.89 7.58 14.28
C GLN A 321 12.38 7.76 14.19
N GLN A 322 11.66 7.03 15.05
CA GLN A 322 10.24 7.25 15.31
C GLN A 322 10.10 7.90 16.69
N GLN A 323 9.36 8.99 16.77
CA GLN A 323 9.14 9.73 18.01
C GLN A 323 7.65 9.86 18.28
N TRP A 324 7.22 9.45 19.47
CA TRP A 324 5.89 9.76 19.98
C TRP A 324 5.91 11.11 20.69
N VAL A 325 4.90 11.91 20.43
CA VAL A 325 4.61 13.20 21.06
C VAL A 325 3.30 13.05 21.83
N ASP A 326 3.36 13.20 23.15
CA ASP A 326 2.20 13.06 24.04
C ASP A 326 1.50 14.39 24.35
N ASP A 327 2.24 15.51 24.29
CA ASP A 327 1.72 16.85 24.61
C ASP A 327 1.08 17.51 23.38
N CYS A 328 0.02 16.87 22.86
CA CYS A 328 -0.70 17.34 21.67
C CYS A 328 -1.95 18.13 22.07
N GLU A 329 -2.15 19.29 21.46
CA GLU A 329 -3.37 20.08 21.60
C GLU A 329 -4.36 19.77 20.47
N LEU A 330 -5.61 19.47 20.82
CA LEU A 330 -6.71 19.36 19.87
C LEU A 330 -7.32 20.75 19.65
N VAL A 331 -6.91 21.43 18.58
CA VAL A 331 -7.27 22.83 18.29
C VAL A 331 -8.71 22.95 17.79
N PHE A 332 -9.12 22.05 16.90
CA PHE A 332 -10.42 22.11 16.24
C PHE A 332 -10.91 20.72 15.85
N VAL A 333 -12.22 20.52 15.94
CA VAL A 333 -12.93 19.36 15.42
C VAL A 333 -14.18 19.88 14.73
N SER A 334 -14.32 19.60 13.44
CA SER A 334 -15.49 20.01 12.68
C SER A 334 -16.71 19.18 13.07
N GLU A 335 -17.87 19.84 13.15
CA GLU A 335 -19.19 19.23 13.35
C GLU A 335 -19.96 19.08 12.02
N SER A 336 -19.33 19.40 10.89
CA SER A 336 -19.97 19.37 9.57
C SER A 336 -19.47 18.21 8.70
N CYS A 337 -20.03 18.12 7.50
CA CYS A 337 -19.63 17.16 6.47
C CYS A 337 -18.17 17.28 6.02
N TRP A 338 -17.47 18.40 6.32
CA TRP A 338 -16.06 18.53 5.98
C TRP A 338 -15.18 17.58 6.79
N ASP A 339 -15.63 17.11 7.96
CA ASP A 339 -14.93 16.08 8.73
C ASP A 339 -13.43 16.37 8.92
N VAL A 340 -13.08 17.63 9.23
CA VAL A 340 -11.69 18.08 9.46
C VAL A 340 -11.46 18.29 10.95
N ALA A 341 -10.32 17.82 11.45
CA ALA A 341 -9.77 18.21 12.74
C ALA A 341 -8.36 18.77 12.59
N LEU A 342 -7.98 19.64 13.53
CA LEU A 342 -6.66 20.27 13.60
C LEU A 342 -6.03 19.96 14.95
N ILE A 343 -4.82 19.41 14.92
CA ILE A 343 -3.99 19.14 16.08
C ILE A 343 -2.77 20.06 16.03
N LYS A 344 -2.28 20.50 17.18
CA LYS A 344 -1.02 21.21 17.33
C LYS A 344 -0.07 20.40 18.19
N ILE A 345 1.14 20.17 17.69
CA ILE A 345 2.25 19.61 18.48
C ILE A 345 3.20 20.72 18.95
N PRO A 346 3.98 20.51 20.03
CA PRO A 346 4.94 21.49 20.50
C PRO A 346 6.04 21.73 19.46
N GLU A 347 6.48 22.98 19.31
CA GLU A 347 7.57 23.31 18.37
C GLU A 347 8.91 22.69 18.78
N THR A 348 9.06 22.29 20.05
CA THR A 348 10.22 21.54 20.54
C THR A 348 10.32 20.13 19.96
N CYS A 349 9.22 19.58 19.42
CA CYS A 349 9.19 18.27 18.77
C CYS A 349 9.68 18.31 17.31
N VAL A 350 10.12 19.48 16.82
CA VAL A 350 10.77 19.64 15.52
C VAL A 350 12.14 18.93 15.58
N LEU A 351 12.21 17.73 15.01
CA LEU A 351 13.40 16.88 14.95
C LEU A 351 14.61 17.66 14.40
N ASN A 352 15.62 17.97 15.23
CA ASN A 352 16.86 18.65 14.81
C ASN A 352 16.63 19.94 14.00
N GLY A 353 15.55 20.69 14.27
CA GLY A 353 15.21 21.91 13.52
C GLY A 353 14.54 21.69 12.16
N PHE A 354 14.18 20.45 11.81
CA PHE A 354 13.47 20.11 10.59
C PHE A 354 12.25 19.22 10.86
N LEU A 355 11.04 19.76 10.65
CA LEU A 355 9.78 19.03 10.64
C LEU A 355 9.26 19.02 9.19
N PRO A 356 9.25 17.87 8.50
CA PRO A 356 8.65 17.75 7.18
C PRO A 356 7.17 18.15 7.23
N PHE A 357 6.73 19.00 6.30
CA PHE A 357 5.33 19.42 6.20
C PHE A 357 4.91 19.57 4.74
N LEU A 358 3.61 19.43 4.51
CA LEU A 358 2.93 19.63 3.23
C LEU A 358 1.98 20.82 3.33
N PRO A 359 2.40 22.03 2.90
CA PRO A 359 1.55 23.20 3.02
C PRO A 359 0.32 23.11 2.12
N LEU A 360 -0.79 23.68 2.59
CA LEU A 360 -1.93 23.97 1.74
C LEU A 360 -1.62 25.18 0.88
N ARG A 361 -1.71 25.01 -0.44
CA ARG A 361 -1.45 26.11 -1.37
C ARG A 361 -2.39 27.29 -1.17
N THR A 362 -1.89 28.49 -1.44
CA THR A 362 -2.73 29.69 -1.49
C THR A 362 -3.60 29.69 -2.76
N LYS A 363 -4.61 30.56 -2.81
CA LYS A 363 -5.46 30.70 -4.00
C LYS A 363 -4.63 31.07 -5.24
N GLU A 364 -3.63 31.93 -5.07
CA GLU A 364 -2.75 32.39 -6.14
C GLU A 364 -1.87 31.26 -6.67
N GLU A 365 -1.42 30.35 -5.80
CA GLU A 365 -0.66 29.17 -6.18
C GLU A 365 -1.55 28.13 -6.88
N ILE A 366 -2.76 27.92 -6.37
CA ILE A 366 -3.75 27.02 -6.99
C ILE A 366 -4.10 27.49 -8.40
N ALA A 367 -4.28 28.80 -8.60
CA ALA A 367 -4.58 29.38 -9.91
C ALA A 367 -3.45 29.21 -10.94
N LYS A 368 -2.22 28.95 -10.51
CA LYS A 368 -1.05 28.76 -11.39
C LYS A 368 -0.84 27.31 -11.81
N VAL A 369 -1.48 26.36 -11.15
CA VAL A 369 -1.31 24.92 -11.44
C VAL A 369 -2.50 24.38 -12.21
N LYS A 370 -2.29 23.27 -12.92
CA LYS A 370 -3.38 22.59 -13.61
C LYS A 370 -4.37 22.03 -12.58
N PRO A 371 -5.69 22.23 -12.77
CA PRO A 371 -6.68 21.64 -11.88
C PRO A 371 -6.61 20.12 -11.97
N ILE A 372 -6.95 19.46 -10.86
CA ILE A 372 -7.08 18.01 -10.83
C ILE A 372 -8.29 17.60 -11.63
N VAL A 373 -8.13 16.61 -12.50
CA VAL A 373 -9.18 16.11 -13.38
C VAL A 373 -9.25 14.59 -13.29
N LYS A 374 -10.33 14.02 -13.83
CA LYS A 374 -10.45 12.57 -13.93
C LYS A 374 -9.26 11.98 -14.68
N GLY A 375 -8.68 10.91 -14.14
CA GLY A 375 -7.52 10.23 -14.71
C GLY A 375 -6.17 10.78 -14.25
N THR A 376 -6.12 11.90 -13.52
CA THR A 376 -4.86 12.38 -12.93
C THR A 376 -4.28 11.32 -11.98
N PRO A 377 -3.02 10.90 -12.14
CA PRO A 377 -2.37 10.00 -11.19
C PRO A 377 -2.32 10.59 -9.79
N LEU A 378 -2.73 9.80 -8.79
CA LEU A 378 -2.72 10.18 -7.39
C LEU A 378 -2.11 9.07 -6.54
N PHE A 379 -1.46 9.48 -5.45
CA PHE A 379 -0.88 8.60 -4.45
C PHE A 379 -1.54 8.86 -3.10
N ALA A 380 -2.09 7.82 -2.48
CA ALA A 380 -2.59 7.91 -1.11
C ALA A 380 -1.48 7.55 -0.14
N ILE A 381 -1.30 8.36 0.91
CA ILE A 381 -0.28 8.15 1.93
C ILE A 381 -0.91 8.19 3.31
N GLY A 382 -0.68 7.14 4.10
CA GLY A 382 -1.24 7.02 5.44
C GLY A 382 -0.77 5.79 6.21
N HIS A 383 -1.04 5.78 7.51
CA HIS A 383 -0.85 4.64 8.41
C HIS A 383 -2.01 3.65 8.36
N GLY A 384 -2.41 3.29 7.13
CA GLY A 384 -3.35 2.22 6.90
C GLY A 384 -2.83 0.88 7.36
N ILE A 385 -3.75 -0.01 7.73
CA ILE A 385 -3.54 -1.44 7.95
C ILE A 385 -2.78 -1.79 9.25
N PHE A 386 -1.60 -1.21 9.46
CA PHE A 386 -0.73 -1.55 10.57
C PHE A 386 -0.84 -0.55 11.71
N GLY A 387 -1.28 -1.02 12.88
CA GLY A 387 -1.44 -0.19 14.06
C GLY A 387 -0.11 0.26 14.70
N PRO A 388 -0.19 1.05 15.80
CA PRO A 388 0.95 1.66 16.48
C PRO A 388 2.08 0.70 16.88
N SER A 389 1.76 -0.55 17.19
CA SER A 389 2.71 -1.57 17.67
C SER A 389 3.66 -2.10 16.59
N SER A 390 3.31 -1.95 15.30
CA SER A 390 4.10 -2.48 14.17
C SER A 390 5.40 -1.71 13.91
N GLY A 391 5.43 -0.42 14.28
CA GLY A 391 6.52 0.49 13.92
C GLY A 391 6.73 0.61 12.41
N ILE A 392 5.70 0.36 11.60
CA ILE A 392 5.75 0.49 10.14
C ILE A 392 5.46 1.94 9.75
N LEU A 393 6.30 2.48 8.85
CA LEU A 393 6.16 3.82 8.26
C LEU A 393 4.86 3.92 7.43
N PRO A 394 4.36 5.13 7.09
CA PRO A 394 3.14 5.27 6.28
C PRO A 394 3.25 4.49 4.97
N LEU A 395 2.16 3.83 4.54
CA LEU A 395 2.08 3.17 3.24
C LEU A 395 1.81 4.20 2.15
N ILE A 396 2.38 4.00 0.96
CA ILE A 396 1.99 4.72 -0.26
C ILE A 396 1.22 3.75 -1.16
N THR A 397 0.06 4.14 -1.66
CA THR A 397 -0.65 3.38 -2.70
C THR A 397 -0.93 4.28 -3.89
N SER A 398 -1.01 3.69 -5.08
CA SER A 398 -1.15 4.38 -6.35
C SER A 398 -2.54 4.17 -6.95
N GLY A 399 -3.01 5.19 -7.66
CA GLY A 399 -4.26 5.14 -8.39
C GLY A 399 -4.47 6.41 -9.20
N ILE A 400 -5.72 6.73 -9.48
CA ILE A 400 -6.09 7.94 -10.21
C ILE A 400 -7.19 8.70 -9.47
N CYS A 401 -7.34 9.98 -9.82
CA CYS A 401 -8.57 10.71 -9.57
C CYS A 401 -9.70 10.09 -10.41
N SER A 402 -10.58 9.32 -9.77
CA SER A 402 -11.74 8.69 -10.41
C SER A 402 -12.81 9.72 -10.76
N LYS A 403 -13.01 10.72 -9.89
CA LYS A 403 -14.00 11.80 -10.08
C LYS A 403 -13.64 13.02 -9.24
N VAL A 404 -13.90 14.19 -9.80
CA VAL A 404 -13.99 15.46 -9.07
C VAL A 404 -15.46 15.86 -9.03
N VAL A 405 -16.01 16.05 -7.83
CA VAL A 405 -17.35 16.60 -7.63
C VAL A 405 -17.20 18.07 -7.26
N THR A 406 -17.95 18.92 -7.96
CA THR A 406 -17.85 20.38 -7.81
C THR A 406 -19.17 20.99 -7.36
N TYR A 407 -19.10 22.05 -6.56
CA TYR A 407 -20.21 22.94 -6.24
C TYR A 407 -19.80 24.38 -6.55
N SER A 408 -20.60 25.11 -7.32
CA SER A 408 -20.27 26.47 -7.79
C SER A 408 -18.86 26.58 -8.40
N THR A 409 -18.50 25.61 -9.27
CA THR A 409 -17.18 25.45 -9.92
C THR A 409 -16.00 25.10 -9.01
N GLN A 410 -16.20 25.01 -7.69
CA GLN A 410 -15.18 24.65 -6.72
C GLN A 410 -15.21 23.15 -6.42
N PRO A 411 -14.07 22.45 -6.39
CA PRO A 411 -14.02 21.05 -5.94
C PRO A 411 -14.50 20.93 -4.50
N VAL A 412 -15.41 20.00 -4.24
CA VAL A 412 -15.91 19.72 -2.87
C VAL A 412 -15.73 18.28 -2.42
N MET A 413 -15.49 17.36 -3.35
CA MET A 413 -15.16 15.96 -3.04
C MET A 413 -14.33 15.37 -4.18
N LEU A 414 -13.29 14.63 -3.79
CA LEU A 414 -12.49 13.81 -4.70
C LEU A 414 -12.81 12.35 -4.48
N LEU A 415 -12.94 11.59 -5.57
CA LEU A 415 -12.93 10.14 -5.53
C LEU A 415 -11.61 9.65 -6.11
N SER A 416 -10.97 8.71 -5.44
CA SER A 416 -9.72 8.07 -5.89
C SER A 416 -9.86 6.56 -5.99
N SER A 417 -9.09 5.96 -6.90
CA SER A 417 -8.92 4.50 -7.01
C SER A 417 -7.73 3.96 -6.24
N ALA A 418 -6.88 4.84 -5.69
CA ALA A 418 -5.72 4.43 -4.88
C ALA A 418 -6.21 3.67 -3.66
N PRO A 419 -5.78 2.41 -3.42
CA PRO A 419 -6.30 1.62 -2.31
C PRO A 419 -6.05 2.30 -0.97
N VAL A 420 -7.12 2.50 -0.19
CA VAL A 420 -7.02 2.94 1.20
C VAL A 420 -7.79 2.00 2.10
N HIS A 421 -7.25 1.84 3.30
CA HIS A 421 -7.66 0.92 4.35
C HIS A 421 -7.88 1.65 5.67
N ARG A 422 -8.50 0.98 6.64
CA ARG A 422 -8.61 1.46 8.03
C ARG A 422 -7.26 1.97 8.54
N GLY A 423 -7.27 3.17 9.14
CA GLY A 423 -6.07 3.89 9.57
C GLY A 423 -5.60 4.96 8.58
N ASN A 424 -6.04 4.96 7.31
CA ASN A 424 -5.73 6.03 6.36
C ASN A 424 -6.58 7.29 6.54
N SER A 425 -7.67 7.26 7.30
CA SER A 425 -8.45 8.46 7.64
C SER A 425 -7.51 9.54 8.19
N GLY A 426 -7.58 10.75 7.62
CA GLY A 426 -6.72 11.88 7.92
C GLY A 426 -5.36 11.85 7.19
N GLY A 427 -5.13 10.85 6.35
CA GLY A 427 -3.98 10.77 5.45
C GLY A 427 -4.15 11.69 4.23
N VAL A 428 -3.22 11.63 3.29
CA VAL A 428 -3.16 12.56 2.16
C VAL A 428 -3.26 11.85 0.81
N LEU A 429 -3.94 12.47 -0.14
CA LEU A 429 -3.79 12.25 -1.57
C LEU A 429 -2.80 13.29 -2.11
N VAL A 430 -1.75 12.85 -2.78
CA VAL A 430 -0.79 13.71 -3.49
C VAL A 430 -0.73 13.38 -4.97
N ASN A 431 -0.32 14.34 -5.79
CA ASN A 431 0.01 14.09 -7.20
C ASN A 431 1.47 13.61 -7.35
N ALA A 432 1.92 13.37 -8.58
CA ALA A 432 3.29 12.93 -8.88
C ALA A 432 4.38 13.91 -8.38
N ASP A 433 4.07 15.20 -8.28
CA ASP A 433 5.00 16.21 -7.78
C ASP A 433 5.04 16.26 -6.23
N GLY A 434 4.25 15.44 -5.54
CA GLY A 434 4.16 15.39 -4.07
C GLY A 434 3.28 16.47 -3.44
N PHE A 435 2.47 17.18 -4.22
CA PHE A 435 1.62 18.24 -3.69
C PHE A 435 0.35 17.70 -3.03
N PHE A 436 -0.06 18.30 -1.91
CA PHE A 436 -1.30 17.98 -1.21
C PHE A 436 -2.51 18.28 -2.11
N ILE A 437 -3.20 17.22 -2.56
CA ILE A 437 -4.42 17.29 -3.38
C ILE A 437 -5.69 17.10 -2.57
N GLY A 438 -5.71 16.19 -1.60
CA GLY A 438 -6.89 15.97 -0.76
C GLY A 438 -6.61 15.22 0.53
N LEU A 439 -7.47 15.41 1.52
CA LEU A 439 -7.41 14.74 2.82
C LEU A 439 -8.30 13.50 2.77
N VAL A 440 -7.73 12.31 2.95
CA VAL A 440 -8.45 11.04 2.86
C VAL A 440 -9.44 10.93 4.02
N THR A 441 -10.73 10.76 3.73
CA THR A 441 -11.81 10.76 4.74
C THR A 441 -12.36 9.36 5.01
N GLY A 442 -12.62 8.59 3.96
CA GLY A 442 -13.19 7.25 4.13
C GLY A 442 -13.41 6.48 2.83
N ASN A 443 -13.89 5.25 2.97
CA ASN A 443 -14.17 4.33 1.87
C ASN A 443 -15.67 4.16 1.64
N GLY A 444 -16.04 3.84 0.40
CA GLY A 444 -17.34 3.27 0.09
C GLY A 444 -17.51 1.92 0.77
N LYS A 445 -18.73 1.64 1.26
CA LYS A 445 -19.11 0.35 1.83
C LYS A 445 -20.34 -0.18 1.10
N THR A 446 -20.35 -1.49 0.89
CA THR A 446 -21.54 -2.20 0.38
C THR A 446 -22.63 -2.27 1.44
N SER A 447 -23.85 -2.65 1.06
CA SER A 447 -24.96 -2.88 1.99
C SER A 447 -24.67 -3.96 3.03
N THR A 448 -23.76 -4.89 2.71
CA THR A 448 -23.30 -5.93 3.65
C THR A 448 -22.17 -5.45 4.57
N GLY A 449 -21.83 -4.15 4.54
CA GLY A 449 -20.78 -3.55 5.37
C GLY A 449 -19.36 -3.78 4.85
N ARG A 450 -19.16 -4.52 3.76
CA ARG A 450 -17.82 -4.77 3.18
C ARG A 450 -17.27 -3.48 2.58
N THR A 451 -16.07 -3.11 3.02
CA THR A 451 -15.31 -1.96 2.53
C THR A 451 -14.84 -2.17 1.08
N ILE A 452 -14.98 -1.13 0.25
CA ILE A 452 -14.44 -1.07 -1.12
C ILE A 452 -13.17 -0.21 -1.07
N THR A 453 -12.01 -0.85 -1.01
CA THR A 453 -10.71 -0.18 -0.78
C THR A 453 -10.32 0.76 -1.92
N HIS A 454 -10.74 0.47 -3.15
CA HIS A 454 -10.49 1.26 -4.37
C HIS A 454 -11.58 2.30 -4.68
N LEU A 455 -12.49 2.56 -3.74
CA LEU A 455 -13.44 3.66 -3.82
C LEU A 455 -13.34 4.45 -2.51
N ASN A 456 -12.59 5.54 -2.53
CA ASN A 456 -12.45 6.41 -1.38
C ASN A 456 -12.76 7.86 -1.71
N PHE A 457 -13.22 8.55 -0.66
CA PHE A 457 -13.64 9.94 -0.68
C PHE A 457 -12.62 10.77 0.08
N ALA A 458 -12.23 11.90 -0.51
CA ALA A 458 -11.27 12.81 0.08
C ALA A 458 -11.75 14.26 -0.05
N ILE A 459 -11.47 15.05 0.98
CA ILE A 459 -11.73 16.49 1.02
C ILE A 459 -10.68 17.17 0.14
N PRO A 460 -11.05 17.89 -0.93
CA PRO A 460 -10.09 18.61 -1.75
C PRO A 460 -9.32 19.63 -0.89
N ALA A 461 -7.99 19.66 -1.02
CA ALA A 461 -7.16 20.62 -0.29
C ALA A 461 -7.58 22.07 -0.58
N GLU A 462 -7.97 22.35 -1.83
CA GLU A 462 -8.50 23.64 -2.27
C GLU A 462 -9.72 24.09 -1.46
N ALA A 463 -10.62 23.18 -1.10
CA ALA A 463 -11.86 23.49 -0.39
C ALA A 463 -11.63 24.03 1.03
N ILE A 464 -10.54 23.62 1.68
CA ILE A 464 -10.20 24.01 3.06
C ILE A 464 -9.02 24.99 3.14
N SER A 465 -8.26 25.14 2.05
CA SER A 465 -7.03 25.94 1.96
C SER A 465 -7.16 27.35 2.53
N SER A 466 -8.16 28.11 2.07
CA SER A 466 -8.31 29.52 2.42
C SER A 466 -8.60 29.73 3.89
N THR A 467 -9.43 28.86 4.45
CA THR A 467 -9.82 28.90 5.86
C THR A 467 -8.66 28.50 6.76
N VAL A 468 -8.00 27.38 6.47
CA VAL A 468 -6.90 26.89 7.29
C VAL A 468 -5.69 27.83 7.20
N ASN A 469 -5.34 28.32 6.00
CA ASN A 469 -4.23 29.26 5.85
C ASN A 469 -4.48 30.59 6.57
N ALA A 470 -5.71 31.10 6.57
CA ALA A 470 -6.04 32.31 7.31
C ALA A 470 -5.86 32.11 8.84
N TYR A 471 -6.32 30.96 9.37
CA TYR A 471 -6.03 30.57 10.75
C TYR A 471 -4.52 30.45 11.03
N LEU A 472 -3.74 29.87 10.12
CA LEU A 472 -2.29 29.75 10.33
C LEU A 472 -1.57 31.10 10.43
N VAL A 473 -2.15 32.17 9.86
CA VAL A 473 -1.57 33.53 9.88
C VAL A 473 -1.83 34.25 11.20
N ASP A 474 -3.08 34.30 11.66
CA ASP A 474 -3.49 35.11 12.83
C ASP A 474 -3.91 34.29 14.05
N GLN A 475 -4.02 32.97 13.92
CA GLN A 475 -4.48 32.02 14.93
C GLN A 475 -5.92 32.31 15.42
N ASP A 476 -6.72 33.06 14.65
CA ASP A 476 -8.10 33.37 14.96
C ASP A 476 -9.04 32.24 14.55
N ARG A 477 -9.68 31.64 15.55
CA ARG A 477 -10.56 30.49 15.36
C ARG A 477 -11.77 30.76 14.46
N LYS A 478 -12.20 32.02 14.30
CA LYS A 478 -13.33 32.38 13.42
C LYS A 478 -13.17 31.83 12.01
N TRP A 479 -11.92 31.65 11.56
CA TRP A 479 -11.63 31.03 10.28
C TRP A 479 -12.08 29.59 10.29
N LEU A 480 -11.60 28.78 11.24
CA LEU A 480 -11.94 27.36 11.36
C LEU A 480 -13.45 27.13 11.56
N ASP A 481 -14.15 28.01 12.27
CA ASP A 481 -15.60 27.92 12.46
C ASP A 481 -16.40 27.98 11.15
N ARG A 482 -15.83 28.54 10.07
CA ARG A 482 -16.44 28.50 8.71
C ARG A 482 -16.55 27.08 8.17
N LEU A 483 -15.71 26.15 8.63
CA LEU A 483 -15.82 24.74 8.27
C LEU A 483 -17.04 24.07 8.93
N ASN A 484 -17.67 24.68 9.94
CA ASN A 484 -18.88 24.13 10.55
C ASN A 484 -20.18 24.58 9.87
N THR A 485 -20.10 25.47 8.88
CA THR A 485 -21.27 26.03 8.19
C THR A 485 -21.19 25.86 6.67
N PRO A 486 -21.00 24.63 6.13
CA PRO A 486 -21.01 24.43 4.70
C PRO A 486 -22.41 24.70 4.10
N PRO A 487 -22.50 25.16 2.85
CA PRO A 487 -23.76 25.19 2.11
C PRO A 487 -24.48 23.84 2.18
N PRO A 488 -25.82 23.79 2.37
CA PRO A 488 -26.58 22.54 2.50
C PRO A 488 -26.35 21.55 1.35
N ARG A 489 -26.12 22.07 0.13
CA ARG A 489 -25.85 21.22 -1.02
C ARG A 489 -24.54 20.43 -0.91
N ILE A 490 -23.54 20.97 -0.22
CA ILE A 490 -22.28 20.25 0.03
C ILE A 490 -22.53 19.11 1.03
N ASP A 491 -23.36 19.34 2.05
CA ASP A 491 -23.77 18.29 3.00
C ASP A 491 -24.50 17.13 2.29
N ASP A 492 -25.43 17.43 1.38
CA ASP A 492 -26.11 16.41 0.57
C ASP A 492 -25.14 15.58 -0.29
N ILE A 493 -24.12 16.24 -0.88
CA ILE A 493 -23.09 15.57 -1.68
C ILE A 493 -22.30 14.60 -0.80
N TRP A 494 -21.84 15.03 0.38
CA TRP A 494 -21.08 14.19 1.30
C TRP A 494 -21.91 13.09 1.95
N SER A 495 -23.20 13.33 2.13
CA SER A 495 -24.17 12.32 2.56
C SER A 495 -24.57 11.34 1.44
N LEU A 496 -24.03 11.51 0.23
CA LEU A 496 -24.38 10.75 -0.98
C LEU A 496 -25.90 10.69 -1.23
N ARG A 497 -26.62 11.76 -0.86
CA ARG A 497 -28.07 11.86 -1.06
C ARG A 497 -28.35 12.20 -2.52
N GLY A 498 -29.07 11.32 -3.19
CA GLY A 498 -29.55 11.52 -4.55
C GLY A 498 -30.89 10.84 -4.76
N THR A 499 -31.65 11.33 -5.73
CA THR A 499 -32.86 10.68 -6.24
C THR A 499 -32.44 9.66 -7.29
N ALA A 500 -32.64 8.37 -7.01
CA ALA A 500 -32.47 7.34 -8.02
C ALA A 500 -33.51 7.56 -9.14
N PRO A 501 -33.15 7.34 -10.42
CA PRO A 501 -34.13 7.36 -11.48
C PRO A 501 -35.17 6.27 -11.20
N VAL A 502 -36.44 6.67 -11.13
CA VAL A 502 -37.55 5.73 -11.03
C VAL A 502 -37.74 5.13 -12.41
N TRP A 503 -37.53 3.83 -12.54
CA TRP A 503 -37.89 3.11 -13.76
C TRP A 503 -39.40 2.97 -13.82
N GLU A 504 -40.05 3.67 -14.74
CA GLU A 504 -41.47 3.44 -15.05
C GLU A 504 -41.59 2.19 -15.93
N PRO A 505 -42.35 1.16 -15.52
CA PRO A 505 -42.60 0.01 -16.36
C PRO A 505 -43.33 0.40 -17.66
N LEU A 506 -42.94 -0.23 -18.76
CA LEU A 506 -43.54 -0.09 -20.10
C LEU A 506 -44.95 -0.72 -20.18
N ASP A 507 -45.87 -0.37 -19.30
CA ASP A 507 -47.25 -0.88 -19.32
C ASP A 507 -48.26 0.23 -19.63
N LYS A 508 -48.09 0.92 -20.77
CA LYS A 508 -49.17 1.53 -21.57
C LYS A 508 -48.74 1.65 -23.04
N ALA A 509 -48.43 0.53 -23.69
CA ALA A 509 -48.62 0.47 -25.14
C ALA A 509 -50.12 0.66 -25.40
N HIS A 510 -50.50 1.81 -25.96
CA HIS A 510 -51.85 2.04 -26.45
C HIS A 510 -52.26 0.85 -27.33
N PRO A 511 -53.45 0.25 -27.14
CA PRO A 511 -53.96 -0.69 -28.13
C PRO A 511 -54.09 0.08 -29.44
N VAL A 512 -53.28 -0.31 -30.43
CA VAL A 512 -53.45 0.14 -31.80
C VAL A 512 -54.88 -0.23 -32.19
N SER A 513 -55.70 0.79 -32.44
CA SER A 513 -57.05 0.62 -32.96
C SER A 513 -56.95 -0.16 -34.27
N SER A 514 -57.36 -1.43 -34.26
CA SER A 514 -57.61 -2.20 -35.47
C SER A 514 -58.86 -1.63 -36.13
N LYS A 515 -58.67 -0.60 -36.96
CA LYS A 515 -59.57 -0.31 -38.07
C LYS A 515 -58.91 -0.82 -39.35
N LEU A 516 -59.25 -2.05 -39.70
CA LEU A 516 -59.46 -2.51 -41.07
C LEU A 516 -60.60 -3.53 -41.03
#